data_AF-A0A162XCC7-F1
#
_entry.id   AF-A0A162XCC7-F1
#
_cell.length_a   1.000
_cell.length_b   1.000
_cell.length_c   1.000
_cell.angle_alpha   90.00
_cell.angle_beta   90.00
_cell.angle_gamma   90.00
#
_symmetry.space_group_name_H-M   'P 1'
#
loop_
_entity.id
_entity.type
_entity.pdbx_description
1 polymer ?
#
loop_
_entity_poly.entity_id
_entity_poly.type
_entity_poly.pdbx_seq_one_letter_code
_entity_poly.pdbx_strand_id
1 'polypeptide(L)'
;MDEHGFEARLRHVEHILVGQQALYLARATKLPLLQRMDALRKELQTVYKGNKGIQDFIDKYDVHAKLLNPANSTFLMEREFLAPEAKLELVMAALEDMETFAKQVKQVKSLEHVVSGVDFEAVQTLGPQLTPLEAIHSDQARELNELTHKVSSLMDNYNGLINTLSEIFISWDDILGTMESHVSALERKKEVV
;
A
#
# COMPACT_ATOMS: atom_id res chain seq x y z
N MET A 1 27.47 -11.35 3.61
CA MET A 1 28.62 -12.10 3.04
C MET A 1 28.87 -13.20 4.04
N ASP A 2 28.16 -14.31 3.89
CA ASP A 2 27.94 -15.25 4.99
C ASP A 2 29.11 -16.23 5.06
N GLU A 3 30.06 -15.96 5.95
CA GLU A 3 31.26 -16.81 6.18
C GLU A 3 30.88 -18.27 6.44
N HIS A 4 29.74 -18.51 7.12
CA HIS A 4 29.23 -19.84 7.43
C HIS A 4 28.63 -20.59 6.24
N GLY A 5 28.15 -19.88 5.21
CA GLY A 5 27.57 -20.50 4.02
C GLY A 5 28.65 -21.14 3.13
N PHE A 6 29.82 -20.50 3.03
CA PHE A 6 30.95 -21.04 2.29
C PHE A 6 31.60 -22.23 3.00
N GLU A 7 31.77 -22.17 4.32
CA GLU A 7 32.37 -23.27 5.07
C GLU A 7 31.48 -24.53 5.06
N ALA A 8 30.15 -24.37 5.19
CA ALA A 8 29.22 -25.48 5.07
C ALA A 8 29.24 -26.13 3.68
N ARG A 9 29.33 -25.32 2.62
CA ARG A 9 29.48 -25.81 1.24
C ARG A 9 30.83 -26.48 1.01
N LEU A 10 31.91 -25.94 1.59
CA LEU A 10 33.25 -26.53 1.51
C LEU A 10 33.26 -27.91 2.18
N ARG A 11 32.70 -28.03 3.39
CA ARG A 11 32.56 -29.32 4.10
C ARG A 11 31.67 -30.30 3.35
N HIS A 12 30.61 -29.83 2.70
CA HIS A 12 29.75 -30.67 1.87
C HIS A 12 30.50 -31.21 0.64
N VAL A 13 31.27 -30.36 -0.04
CA VAL A 13 32.10 -30.75 -1.19
C VAL A 13 33.22 -31.70 -0.76
N GLU A 14 33.87 -31.44 0.37
CA GLU A 14 34.86 -32.33 0.97
C GLU A 14 34.24 -33.69 1.31
N HIS A 15 33.04 -33.70 1.89
CA HIS A 15 32.33 -34.93 2.20
C HIS A 15 31.95 -35.73 0.94
N ILE A 16 31.52 -35.06 -0.14
CA ILE A 16 31.19 -35.71 -1.42
C ILE A 16 32.45 -36.26 -2.10
N LEU A 17 33.55 -35.51 -2.11
CA LEU A 17 34.78 -35.88 -2.82
C LEU A 17 35.57 -36.96 -2.09
N VAL A 18 35.67 -36.87 -0.77
CA VAL A 18 36.45 -37.80 0.05
C VAL A 18 35.59 -39.00 0.48
N GLY A 19 34.29 -38.79 0.71
CA GLY A 19 33.34 -39.82 1.12
C GLY A 19 33.71 -40.51 2.43
N GLN A 20 32.80 -41.30 2.97
CA GLN A 20 32.98 -42.08 4.20
C GLN A 20 34.06 -43.19 4.10
N GLN A 21 34.81 -43.24 2.99
CA GLN A 21 35.77 -44.29 2.60
C GLN A 21 37.24 -43.84 2.62
N ALA A 22 37.55 -42.71 3.24
CA ALA A 22 38.93 -42.27 3.49
C ALA A 22 39.80 -43.35 4.15
N LEU A 23 39.21 -44.20 5.01
CA LEU A 23 39.94 -45.25 5.73
C LEU A 23 40.29 -46.48 4.87
N TYR A 24 39.59 -46.72 3.75
CA TYR A 24 39.86 -47.88 2.88
C TYR A 24 40.65 -47.51 1.62
N LEU A 25 40.54 -46.27 1.11
CA LEU A 25 41.24 -45.83 -0.11
C LEU A 25 42.67 -45.34 0.14
N ALA A 26 43.02 -44.97 1.38
CA ALA A 26 44.36 -44.49 1.73
C ALA A 26 45.48 -45.52 1.44
N ARG A 27 45.14 -46.81 1.28
CA ARG A 27 46.13 -47.86 1.04
C ARG A 27 46.36 -48.21 -0.44
N ALA A 28 45.59 -47.67 -1.38
CA ALA A 28 45.62 -48.18 -2.77
C ALA A 28 45.83 -47.14 -3.89
N THR A 29 45.71 -45.82 -3.66
CA THR A 29 45.71 -44.88 -4.81
C THR A 29 46.52 -43.61 -4.56
N LYS A 30 47.73 -43.54 -5.13
CA LYS A 30 48.56 -42.31 -5.25
C LYS A 30 48.34 -41.57 -6.58
N LEU A 31 47.19 -41.76 -7.24
CA LEU A 31 46.87 -41.13 -8.52
C LEU A 31 45.81 -40.04 -8.30
N PRO A 32 45.95 -38.86 -8.92
CA PRO A 32 44.95 -37.80 -8.80
C PRO A 32 43.59 -38.30 -9.30
N LEU A 33 42.50 -37.92 -8.61
CA LEU A 33 41.11 -38.31 -8.94
C LEU A 33 40.76 -38.09 -10.41
N LEU A 34 41.36 -37.06 -11.01
CA LEU A 34 41.20 -36.70 -12.41
C LEU A 34 41.73 -37.78 -13.36
N GLN A 35 42.89 -38.38 -13.05
CA GLN A 35 43.43 -39.51 -13.83
C GLN A 35 42.60 -40.78 -13.65
N ARG A 36 42.00 -40.99 -12.47
CA ARG A 36 41.08 -42.12 -12.26
C ARG A 36 39.78 -41.93 -13.02
N MET A 37 39.23 -40.71 -13.02
CA MET A 37 38.08 -40.38 -13.86
C MET A 37 38.40 -40.56 -15.34
N ASP A 38 39.59 -40.16 -15.80
CA ASP A 38 40.00 -40.35 -17.19
C ASP A 38 40.19 -41.84 -17.55
N ALA A 39 40.77 -42.64 -16.66
CA ALA A 39 40.89 -44.08 -16.83
C ALA A 39 39.51 -44.74 -16.90
N LEU A 40 38.63 -44.45 -15.93
CA LEU A 40 37.27 -44.95 -15.91
C LEU A 40 36.48 -44.48 -17.13
N ARG A 41 36.65 -43.23 -17.57
CA ARG A 41 36.01 -42.69 -18.78
C ARG A 41 36.48 -43.43 -20.02
N LYS A 42 37.77 -43.77 -20.12
CA LYS A 42 38.31 -44.57 -21.23
C LYS A 42 37.74 -45.99 -21.20
N GLU A 43 37.66 -46.62 -20.03
CA GLU A 43 37.03 -47.94 -19.86
C GLU A 43 35.54 -47.91 -20.24
N LEU A 44 34.80 -46.90 -19.74
CA LEU A 44 33.40 -46.68 -20.09
C LEU A 44 33.21 -46.42 -21.58
N GLN A 45 34.10 -45.66 -22.23
CA GLN A 45 34.06 -45.45 -23.68
C GLN A 45 34.35 -46.73 -24.46
N THR A 46 35.26 -47.59 -23.99
CA THR A 46 35.50 -48.90 -24.60
C THR A 46 34.27 -49.80 -24.48
N VAL A 47 33.63 -49.83 -23.31
CA VAL A 47 32.41 -50.60 -23.06
C VAL A 47 31.23 -50.03 -23.89
N TYR A 48 31.11 -48.72 -23.96
CA TYR A 48 30.10 -48.02 -24.77
C TYR A 48 30.25 -48.33 -26.25
N LYS A 49 31.49 -48.36 -26.78
CA LYS A 49 31.76 -48.73 -28.18
C LYS A 49 31.60 -50.23 -28.44
N GLY A 50 31.79 -51.07 -27.43
CA GLY A 50 31.73 -52.53 -27.56
C GLY A 50 30.32 -53.11 -27.52
N ASN A 51 29.33 -52.40 -26.98
CA ASN A 51 27.99 -52.94 -26.77
C ASN A 51 26.89 -52.04 -27.35
N LYS A 52 26.35 -52.43 -28.51
CA LYS A 52 25.24 -51.72 -29.17
C LYS A 52 24.01 -51.59 -28.29
N GLY A 53 23.75 -52.57 -27.41
CA GLY A 53 22.61 -52.51 -26.49
C GLY A 53 22.71 -51.38 -25.45
N ILE A 54 23.93 -50.97 -25.08
CA ILE A 54 24.14 -49.83 -24.16
C ILE A 54 23.99 -48.50 -24.90
N GLN A 55 24.41 -48.43 -26.16
CA GLN A 55 24.18 -47.26 -27.02
C GLN A 55 22.68 -47.04 -27.23
N ASP A 56 21.97 -48.09 -27.66
CA ASP A 56 20.52 -48.06 -27.85
C ASP A 56 19.78 -47.73 -26.55
N PHE A 57 20.28 -48.20 -25.39
CA PHE A 57 19.70 -47.87 -24.10
C PHE A 57 19.94 -46.41 -23.72
N ILE A 58 21.15 -45.88 -23.90
CA ILE A 58 21.46 -44.47 -23.58
C ILE A 58 20.67 -43.52 -24.48
N ASP A 59 20.58 -43.82 -25.77
CA ASP A 59 19.80 -43.04 -26.73
C ASP A 59 18.30 -43.05 -26.38
N LYS A 60 17.77 -44.19 -25.93
CA LYS A 60 16.38 -44.31 -25.46
C LYS A 60 16.19 -43.77 -24.04
N TYR A 61 17.23 -43.79 -23.22
CA TYR A 61 17.18 -43.37 -21.82
C TYR A 61 16.93 -41.88 -21.76
N ASP A 62 17.60 -41.04 -22.56
CA ASP A 62 17.33 -39.60 -22.56
C ASP A 62 15.87 -39.27 -22.96
N VAL A 63 15.31 -40.05 -23.89
CA VAL A 63 13.91 -39.91 -24.31
C VAL A 63 12.93 -40.32 -23.19
N HIS A 64 13.25 -41.38 -22.46
CA HIS A 64 12.39 -41.93 -21.40
C HIS A 64 12.82 -41.57 -19.98
N ALA A 65 13.84 -40.71 -19.81
CA ALA A 65 14.40 -40.33 -18.51
C ALA A 65 13.35 -39.67 -17.62
N LYS A 66 12.42 -38.93 -18.23
CA LYS A 66 11.26 -38.33 -17.55
C LYS A 66 10.27 -39.37 -17.02
N LEU A 67 10.13 -40.50 -17.72
CA LEU A 67 9.25 -41.62 -17.36
C LEU A 67 9.91 -42.62 -16.40
N LEU A 68 11.24 -42.63 -16.32
CA LEU A 68 12.00 -43.58 -15.50
C LEU A 68 12.47 -42.97 -14.18
N ASN A 69 12.42 -41.64 -14.03
CA ASN A 69 12.77 -41.00 -12.78
C ASN A 69 11.67 -41.26 -11.72
N PRO A 70 11.94 -41.98 -10.63
CA PRO A 70 10.95 -42.33 -9.61
C PRO A 70 10.38 -41.11 -8.87
N ALA A 71 11.05 -39.95 -8.94
CA ALA A 71 10.54 -38.70 -8.37
C ALA A 71 9.47 -38.02 -9.27
N ASN A 72 9.47 -38.33 -10.58
CA ASN A 72 8.63 -37.67 -11.58
C ASN A 72 7.61 -38.59 -12.24
N SER A 73 7.84 -39.90 -12.28
CA SER A 73 7.15 -40.81 -13.21
C SER A 73 5.73 -41.21 -12.81
N THR A 74 5.50 -41.62 -11.56
CA THR A 74 4.17 -42.08 -11.13
C THR A 74 3.24 -40.90 -10.79
N PHE A 75 3.73 -39.92 -10.04
CA PHE A 75 2.89 -38.81 -9.59
C PHE A 75 2.57 -37.78 -10.70
N LEU A 76 3.47 -37.54 -11.68
CA LEU A 76 3.17 -36.59 -12.75
C LEU A 76 2.25 -37.19 -13.82
N MET A 77 2.39 -38.48 -14.16
CA MET A 77 1.45 -39.13 -15.09
C MET A 77 0.04 -39.18 -14.52
N GLU A 78 -0.14 -39.58 -13.25
CA GLU A 78 -1.47 -39.57 -12.62
C GLU A 78 -2.04 -38.14 -12.47
N ARG A 79 -1.17 -37.13 -12.31
CA ARG A 79 -1.59 -35.72 -12.22
C ARG A 79 -1.89 -35.09 -13.59
N GLU A 80 -1.22 -35.51 -14.65
CA GLU A 80 -1.49 -35.08 -16.03
C GLU A 80 -2.73 -35.78 -16.59
N PHE A 81 -2.93 -37.05 -16.25
CA PHE A 81 -4.06 -37.86 -16.68
C PHE A 81 -5.08 -38.04 -15.55
N LEU A 82 -5.76 -36.96 -15.16
CA LEU A 82 -7.01 -37.12 -14.39
C LEU A 82 -8.03 -37.88 -15.25
N ALA A 83 -8.65 -38.90 -14.65
CA ALA A 83 -9.78 -39.62 -15.25
C ALA A 83 -10.92 -38.64 -15.59
N PRO A 84 -11.67 -38.87 -16.67
CA PRO A 84 -12.80 -38.00 -17.08
C PRO A 84 -13.81 -37.77 -15.95
N GLU A 85 -14.06 -38.80 -15.14
CA GLU A 85 -14.99 -38.79 -14.01
C GLU A 85 -14.48 -37.85 -12.89
N ALA A 86 -13.19 -37.92 -12.57
CA ALA A 86 -12.56 -37.05 -11.59
C ALA A 86 -12.53 -35.57 -12.05
N LYS A 87 -12.39 -35.34 -13.36
CA LYS A 87 -12.50 -33.98 -13.94
C LYS A 87 -13.93 -33.45 -13.81
N LEU A 88 -14.93 -34.29 -14.05
CA LEU A 88 -16.34 -33.90 -13.92
C LEU A 88 -16.69 -33.57 -12.47
N GLU A 89 -16.27 -34.40 -11.51
CA GLU A 89 -16.45 -34.11 -10.08
C GLU A 89 -15.77 -32.81 -9.66
N LEU A 90 -14.53 -32.57 -10.12
CA LEU A 90 -13.80 -31.34 -9.83
C LEU A 90 -14.53 -30.10 -10.41
N VAL A 91 -15.01 -30.19 -11.65
CA VAL A 91 -15.75 -29.09 -12.29
C VAL A 91 -17.09 -28.85 -11.59
N MET A 92 -17.79 -29.90 -11.17
CA MET A 92 -19.04 -29.76 -10.42
C MET A 92 -18.82 -29.16 -9.03
N ALA A 93 -17.75 -29.56 -8.34
CA ALA A 93 -17.36 -28.98 -7.06
C ALA A 93 -16.96 -27.50 -7.19
N ALA A 94 -16.30 -27.13 -8.29
CA ALA A 94 -15.87 -25.76 -8.56
C ALA A 94 -16.93 -24.88 -9.25
N LEU A 95 -18.10 -25.42 -9.61
CA LEU A 95 -19.09 -24.69 -10.42
C LEU A 95 -19.60 -23.43 -9.72
N GLU A 96 -19.91 -23.51 -8.43
CA GLU A 96 -20.38 -22.38 -7.64
C GLU A 96 -19.31 -21.29 -7.51
N ASP A 97 -18.05 -21.69 -7.31
CA ASP A 97 -16.89 -20.78 -7.30
C ASP A 97 -16.67 -20.12 -8.67
N MET A 98 -16.82 -20.86 -9.76
CA MET A 98 -16.72 -20.32 -11.11
C MET A 98 -17.84 -19.32 -11.42
N GLU A 99 -19.07 -19.58 -10.96
CA GLU A 99 -20.20 -18.66 -11.12
C GLU A 99 -20.03 -17.38 -10.31
N THR A 100 -19.59 -17.48 -9.06
CA THR A 100 -19.30 -16.32 -8.21
C THR A 100 -18.16 -15.51 -8.79
N PHE A 101 -17.09 -16.15 -9.24
CA PHE A 101 -15.97 -15.51 -9.93
C PHE A 101 -16.43 -14.82 -11.23
N ALA A 102 -17.26 -15.47 -12.05
CA ALA A 102 -17.79 -14.86 -13.27
C ALA A 102 -18.64 -13.61 -12.99
N LYS A 103 -19.42 -13.61 -11.89
CA LYS A 103 -20.16 -12.42 -11.43
C LYS A 103 -19.21 -11.30 -11.00
N GLN A 104 -18.17 -11.63 -10.23
CA GLN A 104 -17.15 -10.68 -9.79
C GLN A 104 -16.39 -10.07 -10.97
N VAL A 105 -15.96 -10.90 -11.93
CA VAL A 105 -15.27 -10.42 -13.14
C VAL A 105 -16.17 -9.49 -13.97
N LYS A 106 -17.47 -9.78 -14.08
CA LYS A 106 -18.43 -8.86 -14.71
C LYS A 106 -18.52 -7.52 -13.97
N GLN A 107 -18.53 -7.55 -12.64
CA GLN A 107 -18.52 -6.32 -11.82
C GLN A 107 -17.22 -5.53 -12.03
N VAL A 108 -16.07 -6.19 -11.99
CA VAL A 108 -14.76 -5.56 -12.25
C VAL A 108 -14.74 -4.92 -13.64
N LYS A 109 -15.18 -5.64 -14.67
CA LYS A 109 -15.29 -5.09 -16.03
C LYS A 109 -16.25 -3.90 -16.12
N SER A 110 -17.35 -3.93 -15.37
CA SER A 110 -18.26 -2.79 -15.31
C SER A 110 -17.64 -1.58 -14.62
N LEU A 111 -16.66 -1.76 -13.73
CA LEU A 111 -15.98 -0.68 -13.00
C LEU A 111 -14.72 -0.17 -13.71
N GLU A 112 -14.27 -0.83 -14.77
CA GLU A 112 -13.09 -0.45 -15.55
C GLU A 112 -13.18 1.01 -16.06
N HIS A 113 -14.37 1.44 -16.51
CA HIS A 113 -14.59 2.80 -16.98
C HIS A 113 -14.45 3.88 -15.89
N VAL A 114 -14.68 3.52 -14.61
CA VAL A 114 -14.54 4.45 -13.48
C VAL A 114 -13.06 4.66 -13.16
N VAL A 115 -12.27 3.59 -13.20
CA VAL A 115 -10.82 3.65 -12.95
C VAL A 115 -10.09 4.36 -14.09
N SER A 116 -10.55 4.16 -15.33
CA SER A 116 -10.05 4.89 -16.50
C SER A 116 -10.76 6.23 -16.74
N GLY A 117 -11.59 6.67 -15.80
CA GLY A 117 -12.36 7.90 -15.94
C GLY A 117 -11.46 9.13 -16.02
N VAL A 118 -11.76 10.01 -16.98
CA VAL A 118 -11.10 11.31 -17.21
C VAL A 118 -11.09 12.21 -15.97
N ASP A 119 -11.98 11.94 -15.02
CA ASP A 119 -12.12 12.68 -13.76
C ASP A 119 -10.87 12.58 -12.87
N PHE A 120 -10.09 11.50 -12.95
CA PHE A 120 -8.84 11.38 -12.19
C PHE A 120 -7.70 12.24 -12.78
N GLU A 121 -7.74 12.51 -14.09
CA GLU A 121 -6.82 13.47 -14.73
C GLU A 121 -7.17 14.90 -14.30
N ALA A 122 -8.47 15.19 -14.15
CA ALA A 122 -8.95 16.47 -13.63
C ALA A 122 -8.46 16.70 -12.19
N VAL A 123 -8.39 15.66 -11.34
CA VAL A 123 -7.85 15.79 -9.97
C VAL A 123 -6.36 16.16 -9.96
N GLN A 124 -5.54 15.59 -10.85
CA GLN A 124 -4.12 15.96 -10.94
C GLN A 124 -3.91 17.41 -11.39
N THR A 125 -4.82 17.95 -12.20
CA THR A 125 -4.73 19.34 -12.70
C THR A 125 -5.35 20.36 -11.73
N LEU A 126 -6.47 20.02 -11.11
CA LEU A 126 -7.22 20.91 -10.20
C LEU A 126 -6.64 20.93 -8.79
N GLY A 127 -6.05 19.83 -8.30
CA GLY A 127 -5.41 19.78 -6.98
C GLY A 127 -4.37 20.88 -6.73
N PRO A 128 -3.37 21.07 -7.61
CA PRO A 128 -2.38 22.14 -7.44
C PRO A 128 -2.97 23.55 -7.64
N GLN A 129 -4.12 23.69 -8.31
CA GLN A 129 -4.83 24.98 -8.42
C GLN A 129 -5.68 25.29 -7.18
N LEU A 130 -6.18 24.27 -6.49
CA LEU A 130 -6.96 24.39 -5.25
C LEU A 130 -6.07 24.79 -4.06
N THR A 131 -4.82 24.31 -4.02
CA THR A 131 -3.89 24.60 -2.91
C THR A 131 -3.66 26.10 -2.68
N PRO A 132 -3.33 26.94 -3.68
CA PRO A 132 -3.20 28.38 -3.49
C PRO A 132 -4.54 29.05 -3.17
N LEU A 133 -5.64 28.54 -3.71
CA LEU A 133 -6.98 29.08 -3.44
C LEU A 133 -7.39 28.85 -1.98
N GLU A 134 -7.06 27.69 -1.41
CA GLU A 134 -7.31 27.36 0.00
C GLU A 134 -6.53 28.30 0.93
N ALA A 135 -5.28 28.61 0.61
CA ALA A 135 -4.47 29.58 1.36
C ALA A 135 -5.10 30.99 1.33
N ILE A 136 -5.49 31.46 0.14
CA ILE A 136 -6.15 32.77 -0.02
C ILE A 136 -7.47 32.81 0.75
N HIS A 137 -8.28 31.75 0.67
CA HIS A 137 -9.56 31.69 1.37
C HIS A 137 -9.36 31.68 2.90
N SER A 138 -8.35 30.99 3.41
CA SER A 138 -8.00 31.01 4.83
C SER A 138 -7.62 32.42 5.30
N ASP A 139 -6.82 33.14 4.50
CA ASP A 139 -6.45 34.53 4.82
C ASP A 139 -7.67 35.47 4.79
N GLN A 140 -8.53 35.33 3.78
CA GLN A 140 -9.77 36.10 3.66
C GLN A 140 -10.71 35.85 4.85
N ALA A 141 -10.84 34.59 5.29
CA ALA A 141 -11.66 34.25 6.45
C ALA A 141 -11.12 34.89 7.74
N ARG A 142 -9.80 34.95 7.90
CA ARG A 142 -9.16 35.64 9.03
C ARG A 142 -9.41 37.14 8.98
N GLU A 143 -9.17 37.79 7.84
CA GLU A 143 -9.39 39.23 7.67
C GLU A 143 -10.85 39.63 7.91
N LEU A 144 -11.78 38.81 7.42
CA LEU A 144 -13.21 39.03 7.62
C LEU A 144 -13.58 38.95 9.11
N ASN A 145 -13.05 37.97 9.83
CA ASN A 145 -13.30 37.84 11.27
C ASN A 145 -12.72 39.04 12.05
N GLU A 146 -11.50 39.48 11.74
CA GLU A 146 -10.92 40.68 12.35
C GLU A 146 -11.74 41.94 12.07
N LEU A 147 -12.23 42.10 10.83
CA LEU A 147 -13.08 43.22 10.46
C LEU A 147 -14.43 43.16 11.22
N THR A 148 -15.05 41.99 11.32
CA THR A 148 -16.28 41.79 12.09
C THR A 148 -16.07 42.15 13.56
N HIS A 149 -14.95 41.76 14.16
CA HIS A 149 -14.63 42.15 15.53
C HIS A 149 -14.44 43.67 15.68
N LYS A 150 -13.74 44.33 14.75
CA LYS A 150 -13.57 45.80 14.75
C LYS A 150 -14.91 46.52 14.64
N VAL A 151 -15.78 46.08 13.74
CA VAL A 151 -17.12 46.66 13.54
C VAL A 151 -17.99 46.46 14.78
N SER A 152 -17.94 45.27 15.39
CA SER A 152 -18.68 44.99 16.62
C SER A 152 -18.22 45.89 17.77
N SER A 153 -16.90 46.02 17.96
CA SER A 153 -16.36 46.93 18.97
C SER A 153 -16.71 48.40 18.71
N LEU A 154 -16.75 48.82 17.44
CA LEU A 154 -17.19 50.17 17.08
C LEU A 154 -18.67 50.39 17.43
N MET A 155 -19.53 49.40 17.16
CA MET A 155 -20.95 49.45 17.55
C MET A 155 -21.13 49.49 19.06
N ASP A 156 -20.35 48.71 19.82
CA ASP A 156 -20.39 48.74 21.29
C ASP A 156 -19.97 50.11 21.84
N ASN A 157 -18.90 50.69 21.29
CA ASN A 157 -18.45 52.04 21.67
C ASN A 157 -19.49 53.10 21.30
N TYR A 158 -20.10 53.00 20.13
CA TYR A 158 -21.16 53.90 19.71
C TYR A 158 -22.38 53.81 20.65
N ASN A 159 -22.82 52.60 20.99
CA ASN A 159 -23.90 52.39 21.95
C ASN A 159 -23.55 52.98 23.33
N GLY A 160 -22.31 52.81 23.79
CA GLY A 160 -21.82 53.43 25.01
C GLY A 160 -21.87 54.96 24.96
N LEU A 161 -21.38 55.57 23.88
CA LEU A 161 -21.44 57.02 23.69
C LEU A 161 -22.88 57.54 23.68
N ILE A 162 -23.78 56.88 22.95
CA ILE A 162 -25.20 57.26 22.93
C ILE A 162 -25.82 57.15 24.32
N ASN A 163 -25.53 56.10 25.08
CA ASN A 163 -26.04 55.97 26.45
C ASN A 163 -25.54 57.10 27.36
N THR A 164 -24.24 57.42 27.32
CA THR A 164 -23.69 58.55 28.11
C THR A 164 -24.29 59.89 27.69
N LEU A 165 -24.51 60.10 26.38
CA LEU A 165 -25.14 61.31 25.87
C LEU A 165 -26.59 61.41 26.34
N SER A 166 -27.33 60.31 26.32
CA SER A 166 -28.69 60.24 26.86
C SER A 166 -28.73 60.54 28.36
N GLU A 167 -27.79 60.02 29.15
CA GLU A 167 -27.67 60.33 30.58
C GLU A 167 -27.39 61.83 30.82
N ILE A 168 -26.49 62.43 30.02
CA ILE A 168 -26.21 63.88 30.10
C ILE A 168 -27.46 64.69 29.78
N PHE A 169 -28.20 64.33 28.72
CA PHE A 169 -29.44 65.04 28.36
C PHE A 169 -30.50 64.95 29.46
N ILE A 170 -30.67 63.78 30.09
CA ILE A 170 -31.57 63.62 31.23
C ILE A 170 -31.11 64.51 32.40
N SER A 171 -29.81 64.56 32.68
CA SER A 171 -29.28 65.41 33.76
C SER A 171 -29.51 66.91 33.50
N TRP A 172 -29.40 67.33 32.25
CA TRP A 172 -29.65 68.71 31.85
C TRP A 172 -31.13 69.06 31.92
N ASP A 173 -32.01 68.16 31.51
CA ASP A 173 -33.46 68.33 31.62
C ASP A 173 -33.89 68.52 33.10
N ASP A 174 -33.31 67.74 34.02
CA ASP A 174 -33.58 67.89 35.46
C ASP A 174 -33.06 69.23 36.01
N ILE A 175 -31.84 69.64 35.64
CA ILE A 175 -31.29 70.95 36.04
C ILE A 175 -32.15 72.09 35.49
N LEU A 176 -32.57 72.02 34.22
CA LEU A 176 -33.44 73.02 33.63
C LEU A 176 -34.81 73.05 34.31
N GLY A 177 -35.42 71.89 34.55
CA GLY A 177 -36.69 71.77 35.26
C GLY A 177 -36.65 72.34 36.69
N THR A 178 -35.55 72.09 37.42
CA THR A 178 -35.37 72.69 38.77
C THR A 178 -35.18 74.21 38.70
N MET A 179 -34.43 74.72 37.72
CA MET A 179 -34.31 76.16 37.49
C MET A 179 -35.65 76.81 37.13
N GLU A 180 -36.40 76.23 36.19
CA GLU A 180 -37.73 76.71 35.79
C GLU A 180 -38.72 76.72 36.97
N SER A 181 -38.69 75.68 37.80
CA SER A 181 -39.51 75.61 39.02
C SER A 181 -39.13 76.71 40.02
N HIS A 182 -37.83 76.96 40.20
CA HIS A 182 -37.35 78.00 41.09
C HIS A 182 -37.72 79.41 40.58
N VAL A 183 -37.56 79.67 39.29
CA VAL A 183 -37.99 80.94 38.66
C VAL A 183 -39.50 81.12 38.80
N SER A 184 -40.29 80.09 38.50
CA SER A 184 -41.75 80.12 38.67
C SER A 184 -42.17 80.41 40.11
N ALA A 185 -41.45 79.87 41.10
CA ALA A 185 -41.71 80.14 42.51
C ALA A 185 -41.39 81.59 42.90
N LEU A 186 -40.33 82.18 42.32
CA LEU A 186 -39.98 83.58 42.51
C LEU A 186 -40.98 84.52 41.84
N GLU A 187 -41.45 84.20 40.64
CA GLU A 187 -42.49 84.96 39.93
C GLU A 187 -43.81 84.98 40.72
N ARG A 188 -44.26 83.82 41.24
CA ARG A 188 -45.45 83.76 42.11
C ARG A 188 -45.29 84.59 43.38
N LYS A 189 -44.10 84.64 43.98
CA LYS A 189 -43.85 85.51 45.15
C LYS A 189 -43.90 86.99 44.79
N LYS A 190 -43.55 87.36 43.56
CA LYS A 190 -43.56 88.73 43.07
C LYS A 190 -44.97 89.23 42.70
N GLU A 191 -45.86 88.35 42.26
CA GLU A 191 -47.27 88.69 41.97
C GLU A 191 -48.16 88.85 43.21
N VAL A 192 -47.71 88.39 44.39
CA VAL A 192 -48.47 88.42 45.65
C VAL A 192 -48.14 89.66 46.52
N VAL A 193 -47.26 90.56 46.04
CA VAL A 193 -46.93 91.86 46.66
C VAL A 193 -47.47 92.98 45.79
#